data_AF-Q1WCL6-F1
#
_entry.id   AF-Q1WCL6-F1
#
_cell.length_a   1.000
_cell.length_b   1.000
_cell.length_c   1.000
_cell.angle_alpha   90.00
_cell.angle_beta   90.00
_cell.angle_gamma   90.00
#
_symmetry.space_group_name_H-M   'P 1'
#
loop_
_entity.id
_entity.type
_entity.pdbx_description
1 polymer ?
#
loop_
_entity_poly.entity_id
_entity_poly.type
_entity_poly.pdbx_seq_one_letter_code
_entity_poly.pdbx_strand_id
1 'polypeptide(L)'
;MVLDLDLFRTDKGGDPEIVRETQRKRFKDVSLVDKLVEADKEWRKCRFIADNLNKAKNLCSKSVGEKMKKKEPVGDDETLPEEVQNLETLTADILSTLTVTQIKKVRMLVDEAIKKTDDERLRLEMERFESLREIGNLLHPSVPISNDEDADNKVERTWGDCTVQKK
;
A
#
# COMPACT_ATOMS: atom_id res chain seq x y z
N MET A 1 -18.74 -0.54 -5.57
CA MET A 1 -18.18 -1.76 -4.94
C MET A 1 -16.99 -2.18 -5.78
N VAL A 2 -15.84 -2.42 -5.16
CA VAL A 2 -14.59 -2.83 -5.83
C VAL A 2 -14.26 -4.28 -5.51
N LEU A 3 -13.37 -4.90 -6.29
CA LEU A 3 -12.84 -6.23 -5.98
C LEU A 3 -12.05 -6.21 -4.66
N ASP A 4 -11.97 -7.37 -4.02
CA ASP A 4 -11.12 -7.57 -2.86
C ASP A 4 -9.63 -7.46 -3.27
N LEU A 5 -8.84 -6.73 -2.48
CA LEU A 5 -7.40 -6.57 -2.69
C LEU A 5 -6.65 -7.90 -2.56
N ASP A 6 -7.15 -8.83 -1.75
CA ASP A 6 -6.46 -10.11 -1.56
C ASP A 6 -6.46 -10.97 -2.83
N LEU A 7 -7.37 -10.74 -3.78
CA LEU A 7 -7.33 -11.36 -5.11
C LEU A 7 -6.09 -10.98 -5.93
N PHE A 8 -5.49 -9.83 -5.63
CA PHE A 8 -4.29 -9.32 -6.31
C PHE A 8 -2.99 -9.71 -5.59
N ARG A 9 -3.08 -10.38 -4.44
CA ARG A 9 -1.93 -10.73 -3.59
C ARG A 9 -1.65 -12.22 -3.63
N THR A 10 -0.56 -12.60 -4.28
CA THR A 10 -0.12 -14.00 -4.38
C THR A 10 0.23 -14.59 -3.02
N ASP A 11 0.74 -13.79 -2.08
CA ASP A 11 1.03 -14.22 -0.70
C ASP A 11 -0.22 -14.49 0.14
N LYS A 12 -1.40 -14.05 -0.32
CA LYS A 12 -2.71 -14.30 0.31
C LYS A 12 -3.53 -15.37 -0.41
N GLY A 13 -2.96 -16.04 -1.41
CA GLY A 13 -3.66 -17.04 -2.23
C GLY A 13 -4.50 -16.46 -3.36
N GLY A 14 -4.39 -15.15 -3.64
CA GLY A 14 -4.98 -14.53 -4.82
C GLY A 14 -4.16 -14.79 -6.08
N ASP A 15 -4.81 -14.69 -7.24
CA ASP A 15 -4.18 -14.80 -8.55
C ASP A 15 -4.52 -13.59 -9.43
N PRO A 16 -3.58 -12.63 -9.58
CA PRO A 16 -3.76 -11.49 -10.46
C PRO A 16 -4.08 -11.87 -11.91
N GLU A 17 -3.66 -13.05 -12.39
CA GLU A 17 -3.90 -13.45 -13.78
C GLU A 17 -5.38 -13.70 -14.08
N ILE A 18 -6.15 -14.18 -13.11
CA ILE A 18 -7.61 -14.34 -13.23
C ILE A 18 -8.27 -12.97 -13.49
N VAL A 19 -7.77 -11.94 -12.81
CA VAL A 19 -8.28 -10.57 -12.99
C VAL A 19 -7.82 -10.00 -14.33
N ARG A 20 -6.57 -10.28 -14.76
CA ARG A 20 -6.10 -9.89 -16.11
C ARG A 20 -6.95 -10.54 -17.20
N GLU A 21 -7.25 -11.83 -17.10
CA GLU A 21 -8.12 -12.54 -18.05
C GLU A 21 -9.52 -11.92 -18.09
N THR A 22 -10.07 -11.58 -16.94
CA THR A 22 -11.37 -10.89 -16.83
C THR A 22 -11.34 -9.53 -17.53
N GLN A 23 -10.28 -8.74 -17.35
CA GLN A 23 -10.12 -7.46 -18.05
C GLN A 23 -10.00 -7.64 -19.58
N ARG A 24 -9.27 -8.66 -20.04
CA ARG A 24 -9.20 -9.01 -21.49
C ARG A 24 -10.57 -9.36 -22.04
N LYS A 25 -11.33 -10.20 -21.33
CA LYS A 25 -12.71 -10.58 -21.68
C LYS A 25 -13.67 -9.39 -21.71
N ARG A 26 -13.36 -8.32 -20.98
CA ARG A 26 -14.11 -7.04 -20.98
C ARG A 26 -13.59 -6.03 -22.00
N PHE A 27 -12.59 -6.37 -22.80
CA PHE A 27 -11.94 -5.46 -23.76
C PHE A 27 -11.40 -4.19 -23.07
N LYS A 28 -10.91 -4.34 -21.84
CA LYS A 28 -10.33 -3.27 -21.02
C LYS A 28 -8.82 -3.42 -20.88
N ASP A 29 -8.19 -2.35 -20.40
CA ASP A 29 -6.76 -2.33 -20.16
C ASP A 29 -6.37 -3.28 -19.02
N VAL A 30 -5.43 -4.18 -19.31
CA VAL A 30 -4.85 -5.13 -18.35
C VAL A 30 -3.74 -4.49 -17.53
N SER A 31 -3.11 -3.41 -18.02
CA SER A 31 -2.00 -2.74 -17.34
C SER A 31 -2.40 -2.16 -15.98
N LEU A 32 -3.70 -1.88 -15.80
CA LEU A 32 -4.29 -1.44 -14.52
C LEU A 32 -4.07 -2.48 -13.41
N VAL A 33 -4.09 -3.77 -13.74
CA VAL A 33 -3.84 -4.84 -12.75
C VAL A 33 -2.38 -4.80 -12.29
N ASP A 34 -1.44 -4.60 -13.22
CA ASP A 34 -0.01 -4.55 -12.89
C ASP A 34 0.33 -3.28 -12.08
N LYS A 35 -0.24 -2.14 -12.45
CA LYS A 35 -0.13 -0.88 -11.68
C LYS A 35 -0.65 -1.05 -10.26
N LEU A 36 -1.82 -1.68 -10.10
CA LEU A 36 -2.39 -1.95 -8.78
C LEU A 36 -1.46 -2.85 -7.95
N VAL A 37 -0.94 -3.93 -8.54
CA VAL A 37 -0.07 -4.87 -7.83
C VAL A 37 1.23 -4.19 -7.37
N GLU A 38 1.86 -3.37 -8.21
CA GLU A 38 3.09 -2.67 -7.81
C GLU A 38 2.80 -1.59 -6.76
N ALA A 39 1.73 -0.80 -6.92
CA ALA A 39 1.32 0.19 -5.93
C ALA A 39 1.00 -0.45 -4.57
N ASP A 40 0.32 -1.61 -4.53
CA ASP A 40 0.06 -2.33 -3.27
C ASP A 40 1.34 -2.88 -2.63
N LYS A 41 2.29 -3.36 -3.43
CA LYS A 41 3.58 -3.87 -2.96
C LYS A 41 4.42 -2.75 -2.36
N GLU A 42 4.49 -1.60 -3.02
CA GLU A 42 5.16 -0.41 -2.49
C GLU A 42 4.47 0.09 -1.22
N TRP A 43 3.13 0.16 -1.22
CA TRP A 43 2.35 0.55 -0.04
C TRP A 43 2.63 -0.35 1.16
N ARG A 44 2.72 -1.68 0.95
CA ARG A 44 3.06 -2.64 2.01
C ARG A 44 4.49 -2.46 2.53
N LYS A 45 5.45 -2.13 1.66
CA LYS A 45 6.82 -1.77 2.07
C LYS A 45 6.82 -0.50 2.93
N CYS A 46 6.14 0.56 2.48
CA CYS A 46 6.00 1.80 3.25
C CYS A 46 5.36 1.55 4.63
N ARG A 47 4.34 0.70 4.69
CA ARG A 47 3.71 0.31 5.97
C ARG A 47 4.71 -0.36 6.92
N PHE A 48 5.52 -1.29 6.41
CA PHE A 48 6.56 -1.97 7.19
C PHE A 48 7.63 -0.99 7.68
N ILE A 49 8.10 -0.09 6.81
CA ILE A 49 9.07 0.97 7.16
C ILE A 49 8.49 1.87 8.26
N ALA A 50 7.24 2.32 8.11
CA ALA A 50 6.56 3.14 9.11
C ALA A 50 6.48 2.44 10.48
N ASP A 51 6.20 1.13 10.52
CA ASP A 51 6.19 0.37 11.77
C ASP A 51 7.58 0.29 12.41
N ASN A 52 8.65 0.13 11.62
CA ASN A 52 10.02 0.11 12.12
C ASN A 52 10.47 1.49 12.63
N LEU A 53 10.14 2.56 11.91
CA LEU A 53 10.41 3.93 12.35
C LEU A 53 9.68 4.27 13.66
N ASN A 54 8.43 3.82 13.83
CA ASN A 54 7.71 3.97 15.09
C ASN A 54 8.40 3.22 16.25
N LYS A 55 8.92 2.02 16.01
CA LYS A 55 9.73 1.30 17.01
C LYS A 55 11.00 2.07 17.35
N ALA A 56 11.71 2.60 16.34
CA ALA A 56 12.92 3.41 16.53
C ALA A 56 12.63 4.67 17.36
N LYS A 57 11.54 5.39 17.06
CA LYS A 57 11.08 6.56 17.83
C LYS A 57 10.85 6.24 19.31
N ASN A 58 10.18 5.12 19.59
CA ASN A 58 9.91 4.67 20.95
C ASN A 58 11.22 4.30 21.67
N LEU A 59 12.15 3.66 20.97
CA LEU A 59 13.46 3.29 21.49
C LEU A 59 14.31 4.53 21.83
N CYS A 60 14.33 5.55 20.98
CA CYS A 60 14.97 6.84 21.26
C CYS A 60 14.39 7.47 22.55
N SER A 61 13.06 7.48 22.67
CA SER A 61 12.37 8.07 23.84
C SER A 61 12.71 7.32 25.13
N LYS A 62 12.77 5.98 25.08
CA LYS A 62 13.18 5.15 26.21
C LYS A 62 14.64 5.39 26.61
N SER A 63 15.55 5.44 25.63
CA SER A 63 16.98 5.66 25.86
C SER A 63 17.26 7.02 26.50
N VAL A 64 16.57 8.08 26.07
CA VAL A 64 16.63 9.40 26.72
C VAL A 64 16.16 9.33 28.17
N GLY A 65 15.03 8.65 28.43
CA GLY A 65 14.51 8.49 29.80
C GLY A 65 15.48 7.77 30.73
N GLU A 66 16.14 6.72 30.25
CA GLU A 66 17.15 5.97 31.01
C GLU A 66 18.40 6.81 31.32
N LYS A 67 18.92 7.55 30.34
CA LYS A 67 20.09 8.44 30.53
C LYS A 67 19.79 9.59 31.48
N MET A 68 18.59 10.19 31.38
CA MET A 68 18.15 11.24 32.30
C MET A 68 18.01 10.71 33.74
N LYS A 69 17.51 9.48 33.92
CA LYS A 69 17.42 8.84 35.25
C LYS A 69 18.80 8.57 35.86
N LYS A 70 19.79 8.25 35.03
CA LYS A 70 21.19 8.04 35.44
C LYS A 70 21.97 9.35 35.68
N LYS A 71 21.38 10.52 35.41
CA LYS A 71 22.02 11.84 35.47
C LYS A 71 23.27 11.94 34.58
N GLU A 72 23.25 11.25 33.44
CA GLU A 72 24.31 11.39 32.45
C GLU A 72 24.34 12.83 31.89
N PRO A 73 25.52 13.36 31.54
CA PRO A 73 25.63 14.68 30.95
C PRO A 73 24.84 14.74 29.64
N VAL A 74 24.07 15.80 29.45
CA VAL A 74 23.17 15.98 28.29
C VAL A 74 23.96 16.01 26.97
N GLY A 75 25.21 16.49 27.01
CA GLY A 75 26.06 16.71 25.85
C GLY A 75 25.60 17.92 25.03
N ASP A 76 26.53 18.66 24.46
CA ASP A 76 26.24 19.83 23.60
C ASP A 76 26.57 19.56 22.12
N ASP A 77 27.05 18.35 21.82
CA ASP A 77 27.37 17.94 20.46
C ASP A 77 26.10 17.49 19.73
N GLU A 78 25.83 18.12 18.58
CA GLU A 78 24.72 17.77 17.69
C GLU A 78 25.16 16.89 16.51
N THR A 79 26.46 16.60 16.37
CA THR A 79 26.96 15.80 15.24
C THR A 79 26.48 14.36 15.35
N LEU A 80 25.98 13.82 14.25
CA LEU A 80 25.48 12.44 14.16
C LEU A 80 26.47 11.57 13.39
N PRO A 81 26.89 10.41 13.93
CA PRO A 81 27.66 9.43 13.18
C PRO A 81 26.87 8.91 11.96
N GLU A 82 27.57 8.56 10.88
CA GLU A 82 26.96 8.02 9.65
C GLU A 82 26.11 6.77 9.92
N GLU A 83 26.52 5.95 10.89
CA GLU A 83 25.83 4.73 11.33
C GLU A 83 24.40 4.98 11.82
N VAL A 84 24.13 6.18 12.34
CA VAL A 84 22.83 6.59 12.89
C VAL A 84 21.93 7.22 11.82
N GLN A 85 22.46 7.50 10.62
CA GLN A 85 21.67 7.98 9.49
C GLN A 85 20.79 6.87 8.92
N ASN A 86 21.16 5.61 9.10
CA ASN A 86 20.31 4.47 8.75
C ASN A 86 19.29 4.21 9.87
N LEU A 87 18.17 4.94 9.81
CA LEU A 87 17.12 4.93 10.84
C LEU A 87 16.47 3.55 11.04
N GLU A 88 16.56 2.65 10.06
CA GLU A 88 15.97 1.30 10.13
C GLU A 88 16.81 0.32 10.96
N THR A 89 18.11 0.56 11.09
CA THR A 89 19.05 -0.31 11.82
C THR A 89 19.35 0.17 13.23
N LEU A 90 18.50 1.04 13.79
CA LEU A 90 18.72 1.64 15.09
C LEU A 90 18.56 0.62 16.22
N THR A 91 19.67 0.28 16.88
CA THR A 91 19.69 -0.64 18.03
C THR A 91 19.86 0.10 19.35
N ALA A 92 19.52 -0.57 20.46
CA ALA A 92 19.71 -0.02 21.80
C ALA A 92 21.20 0.23 22.10
N ASP A 93 22.08 -0.62 21.56
CA ASP A 93 23.53 -0.49 21.73
C ASP A 93 24.07 0.79 21.07
N ILE A 94 23.63 1.08 19.84
CA ILE A 94 23.99 2.33 19.13
C ILE A 94 23.46 3.54 19.89
N LEU A 95 22.23 3.49 20.40
CA LEU A 95 21.66 4.61 21.16
C LEU A 95 22.35 4.82 22.52
N SER A 96 22.96 3.78 23.08
CA SER A 96 23.67 3.88 24.37
C SER A 96 24.96 4.69 24.27
N THR A 97 25.63 4.69 23.10
CA THR A 97 26.88 5.42 22.87
C THR A 97 26.65 6.91 22.63
N LEU A 98 25.43 7.30 22.25
CA LEU A 98 25.07 8.68 21.96
C LEU A 98 24.71 9.48 23.22
N THR A 99 24.86 10.81 23.10
CA THR A 99 24.43 11.78 24.11
C THR A 99 22.92 12.06 24.03
N VAL A 100 22.35 12.69 25.05
CA VAL A 100 20.91 13.03 25.07
C VAL A 100 20.55 13.99 23.93
N THR A 101 21.42 14.94 23.62
CA THR A 101 21.22 15.90 22.51
C THR A 101 21.23 15.21 21.14
N GLN A 102 22.18 14.29 20.91
CA GLN A 102 22.21 13.47 19.69
C GLN A 102 20.96 12.61 19.55
N ILE A 103 20.52 11.90 20.61
CA ILE A 103 19.33 11.04 20.53
C ILE A 103 18.06 11.88 20.26
N LYS A 104 17.97 13.11 20.79
CA LYS A 104 16.88 14.04 20.45
C LYS A 104 16.92 14.44 18.97
N LYS A 105 18.11 14.68 18.40
CA LYS A 105 18.28 14.97 16.97
C LYS A 105 17.85 13.78 16.11
N VAL A 106 18.29 12.57 16.45
CA VAL A 106 17.87 11.33 15.78
C VAL A 106 16.36 11.18 15.82
N ARG A 107 15.72 11.41 16.97
CA ARG A 107 14.27 11.37 17.10
C ARG A 107 13.58 12.36 16.14
N MET A 108 14.09 13.58 15.99
CA MET A 108 13.53 14.54 15.03
C MET A 108 13.63 14.05 13.58
N LEU A 109 14.75 13.42 13.21
CA LEU A 109 14.92 12.80 11.89
C LEU A 109 13.96 11.62 11.68
N VAL A 110 13.75 10.80 12.71
CA VAL A 110 12.75 9.71 12.68
C VAL A 110 11.34 10.27 12.51
N ASP A 111 10.98 11.35 13.23
CA ASP A 111 9.68 11.99 13.09
C ASP A 111 9.47 12.56 11.67
N GLU A 112 10.50 13.16 11.05
CA GLU A 112 10.44 13.60 9.65
C GLU A 112 10.30 12.42 8.68
N ALA A 113 11.06 11.35 8.88
CA ALA A 113 11.00 10.14 8.06
C ALA A 113 9.63 9.45 8.15
N ILE A 114 9.01 9.41 9.34
CA ILE A 114 7.64 8.91 9.54
C ILE A 114 6.67 9.73 8.70
N LYS A 115 6.78 11.06 8.75
CA LYS A 115 5.89 11.95 7.98
C LYS A 115 6.03 11.70 6.47
N LYS A 116 7.26 11.68 5.95
CA LYS A 116 7.52 11.37 4.53
C LYS A 116 6.96 10.00 4.12
N THR A 117 7.14 8.99 4.98
CA THR A 117 6.64 7.64 4.71
C THR A 117 5.12 7.58 4.71
N ASP A 118 4.45 8.34 5.58
CA ASP A 118 2.98 8.40 5.60
C ASP A 118 2.40 9.17 4.41
N ASP A 119 3.03 10.28 4.02
CA ASP A 119 2.66 11.03 2.80
C ASP A 119 2.76 10.11 1.56
N GLU A 120 3.84 9.34 1.45
CA GLU A 120 4.02 8.37 0.37
C GLU A 120 3.02 7.21 0.44
N ARG A 121 2.71 6.72 1.64
CA ARG A 121 1.68 5.70 1.85
C ARG A 121 0.32 6.18 1.38
N LEU A 122 -0.05 7.44 1.66
CA LEU A 122 -1.30 8.03 1.19
C LEU A 122 -1.33 8.18 -0.33
N ARG A 123 -0.21 8.61 -0.94
CA ARG A 123 -0.06 8.70 -2.40
C ARG A 123 -0.28 7.34 -3.07
N LEU A 124 0.39 6.31 -2.58
CA LEU A 124 0.27 4.94 -3.10
C LEU A 124 -1.12 4.34 -2.87
N GLU A 125 -1.77 4.70 -1.77
CA GLU A 125 -3.15 4.29 -1.49
C GLU A 125 -4.12 4.88 -2.52
N MET A 126 -3.94 6.15 -2.88
CA MET A 126 -4.72 6.80 -3.95
C MET A 126 -4.45 6.15 -5.31
N GLU A 127 -3.19 5.96 -5.69
CA GLU A 127 -2.80 5.33 -6.97
C GLU A 127 -3.36 3.91 -7.11
N ARG A 128 -3.27 3.12 -6.03
CA ARG A 128 -3.86 1.79 -5.95
C ARG A 128 -5.38 1.85 -6.09
N PHE A 129 -6.03 2.79 -5.43
CA PHE A 129 -7.49 2.93 -5.46
C PHE A 129 -8.02 3.38 -6.82
N GLU A 130 -7.32 4.30 -7.50
CA GLU A 130 -7.65 4.72 -8.87
C GLU A 130 -7.60 3.55 -9.83
N SER A 131 -6.55 2.72 -9.76
CA SER A 131 -6.44 1.50 -10.57
C SER A 131 -7.56 0.50 -10.24
N LEU A 132 -7.82 0.27 -8.94
CA LEU A 132 -8.83 -0.67 -8.47
C LEU A 132 -10.26 -0.27 -8.87
N ARG A 133 -10.53 1.04 -8.96
CA ARG A 133 -11.85 1.57 -9.34
C ARG A 133 -12.23 1.21 -10.78
N GLU A 134 -11.25 1.16 -11.68
CA GLU A 134 -11.46 0.89 -13.11
C GLU A 134 -11.45 -0.62 -13.45
N ILE A 135 -11.11 -1.47 -12.48
CA ILE A 135 -11.11 -2.93 -12.65
C ILE A 135 -12.51 -3.48 -12.37
N GLY A 136 -13.09 -4.15 -13.37
CA GLY A 136 -14.41 -4.75 -13.28
C GLY A 136 -14.45 -6.01 -12.41
N ASN A 137 -15.65 -6.40 -11.98
CA ASN A 137 -15.85 -7.65 -11.23
C ASN A 137 -15.54 -8.90 -12.08
N LEU A 138 -15.30 -10.04 -11.42
CA LEU A 138 -15.14 -11.35 -12.08
C LEU A 138 -16.37 -11.70 -12.92
N LEU A 139 -16.14 -12.23 -14.11
CA LEU A 139 -17.20 -12.64 -15.01
C LEU A 139 -17.69 -14.05 -14.64
N HIS A 140 -19.01 -14.23 -14.62
CA HIS A 140 -19.59 -15.56 -14.52
C HIS A 140 -19.30 -16.36 -15.81
N PRO A 141 -19.08 -17.69 -15.75
CA PRO A 141 -18.75 -18.50 -16.93
C PRO A 141 -19.78 -18.44 -18.07
N SER A 142 -21.03 -18.06 -17.79
CA SER A 142 -22.09 -17.95 -18.79
C SER A 142 -22.15 -16.60 -19.52
N VAL A 143 -21.31 -15.63 -19.16
CA VAL A 143 -21.36 -14.29 -19.78
C VAL A 143 -20.84 -14.39 -21.22
N PRO A 144 -21.60 -13.95 -22.24
CA PRO A 144 -21.09 -13.87 -23.61
C PRO A 144 -19.94 -12.87 -23.68
N ILE A 145 -18.83 -13.29 -24.29
CA ILE A 145 -17.64 -12.45 -24.44
C ILE A 145 -17.69 -11.78 -25.81
N SER A 146 -18.21 -10.57 -25.86
CA SER A 146 -18.23 -9.73 -27.07
C SER A 146 -18.13 -8.24 -26.72
N ASN A 147 -17.78 -7.44 -27.72
CA ASN A 147 -17.75 -5.98 -27.68
C ASN A 147 -18.87 -5.35 -28.55
N ASP A 148 -19.80 -6.16 -29.10
CA ASP A 148 -20.95 -5.71 -29.88
C ASP A 148 -22.26 -6.19 -29.24
N GLU A 149 -23.05 -5.23 -28.76
CA GLU A 149 -24.31 -5.52 -28.06
C GLU A 149 -25.44 -5.94 -29.01
N ASP A 150 -25.47 -5.41 -30.22
CA ASP A 150 -26.55 -5.67 -31.18
C ASP A 150 -26.41 -7.07 -31.81
N ALA A 151 -25.17 -7.53 -32.00
CA ALA A 151 -24.88 -8.81 -32.63
C ALA A 151 -24.86 -10.00 -31.65
N ASP A 152 -24.28 -9.83 -30.46
CA ASP A 152 -23.84 -10.98 -29.64
C ASP A 152 -24.58 -11.16 -28.31
N ASN A 153 -25.54 -10.29 -28.01
CA ASN A 153 -26.40 -10.45 -26.84
C ASN A 153 -27.31 -11.68 -26.98
N LYS A 154 -27.08 -12.68 -26.12
CA LYS A 154 -27.88 -13.91 -26.09
C LYS A 154 -29.24 -13.66 -25.44
N VAL A 155 -30.32 -13.86 -26.20
CA VAL A 155 -31.69 -13.83 -25.68
C VAL A 155 -31.94 -15.11 -24.87
N GLU A 156 -32.09 -14.98 -23.55
CA GLU A 156 -32.33 -16.13 -22.67
C GLU A 156 -33.80 -16.58 -22.68
N ARG A 157 -34.75 -15.64 -22.67
CA ARG A 157 -36.19 -15.93 -22.66
C ARG A 157 -36.97 -14.79 -23.31
N THR A 158 -38.09 -15.14 -23.93
CA THR A 158 -39.12 -14.19 -24.38
C THR A 158 -40.45 -14.54 -23.70
N TRP A 159 -41.36 -13.57 -23.59
CA TRP A 159 -42.68 -13.79 -23.00
C TRP A 159 -43.73 -12.92 -23.69
N GLY A 160 -44.90 -13.52 -23.98
CA GLY A 160 -45.96 -12.86 -24.76
C GLY A 160 -45.67 -12.84 -26.27
N ASP A 161 -46.46 -12.06 -27.02
CA ASP A 161 -46.22 -11.80 -28.44
C ASP A 161 -45.30 -10.57 -28.59
N CYS A 162 -44.04 -10.81 -28.93
CA CYS A 162 -43.03 -9.77 -29.10
C CYS A 162 -43.05 -9.11 -30.50
N THR A 163 -44.01 -9.47 -31.37
CA THR A 163 -44.11 -8.95 -32.75
C THR A 163 -45.21 -7.90 -32.92
N VAL A 164 -46.15 -7.80 -31.97
CA VAL A 164 -47.24 -6.82 -32.02
C VAL A 164 -46.69 -5.40 -31.82
N GLN A 165 -46.71 -4.62 -32.90
CA GLN A 165 -46.62 -3.17 -32.83
C GLN A 165 -48.03 -2.58 -32.76
N LYS A 166 -48.37 -1.92 -31.64
CA LYS A 166 -49.62 -1.15 -31.56
C LYS A 166 -49.51 0.06 -32.50
N LYS A 167 -50.46 0.16 -33.43
CA LYS A 167 -50.66 1.34 -34.28
C LYS A 167 -51.20 2.52 -33.48
#